data_AF-A0A066RNP8-F1
#
_entry.id   AF-A0A066RNP8-F1
#
_cell.length_a   1.000
_cell.length_b   1.000
_cell.length_c   1.000
_cell.angle_alpha   90.00
_cell.angle_beta   90.00
_cell.angle_gamma   90.00
#
_symmetry.space_group_name_H-M   'P 1'
#
loop_
_entity.id
_entity.type
_entity.pdbx_description
1 polymer ?
#
loop_
_entity_poly.entity_id
_entity_poly.type
_entity_poly.pdbx_seq_one_letter_code
_entity_poly.pdbx_strand_id
1 'polypeptide(L)' 'MQVVIEFTESGVYKDRCWESSFKASKGQLHRVSPQYAAQLIKHSKAIFRAIPDTHTE' A
#
# COMPACT_ATOMS: atom_id res chain seq x y z
N MET A 1 -9.97 -5.97 6.42
CA MET A 1 -9.06 -4.95 6.99
C MET A 1 -7.97 -4.66 5.97
N GLN A 2 -7.93 -3.43 5.45
CA GLN A 2 -6.87 -2.96 4.56
C GLN A 2 -6.11 -1.85 5.27
N VAL A 3 -4.92 -1.50 4.81
CA VAL A 3 -4.13 -0.38 5.33
C VAL A 3 -3.74 0.55 4.19
N VAL A 4 -3.62 1.85 4.48
CA VAL A 4 -3.13 2.85 3.54
C VAL A 4 -1.62 2.96 3.68
N ILE A 5 -0.93 2.73 2.56
CA ILE A 5 0.50 2.99 2.42
C ILE A 5 0.74 4.05 1.37
N GLU A 6 1.83 4.77 1.51
CA GLU A 6 2.36 5.69 0.52
C GLU A 6 3.55 5.04 -0.18
N PHE A 7 3.48 4.89 -1.50
CA PHE A 7 4.59 4.35 -2.28
C PHE A 7 5.72 5.36 -2.38
N THR A 8 6.95 4.94 -2.12
CA THR A 8 8.14 5.82 -2.21
C THR A 8 8.78 5.79 -3.59
N GLU A 9 8.37 4.85 -4.43
CA GLU A 9 8.90 4.61 -5.77
C GLU A 9 7.76 4.42 -6.76
N SER A 10 7.99 4.80 -8.02
CA SER A 10 7.05 4.52 -9.11
C SER A 10 7.33 3.13 -9.66
N GLY A 11 6.31 2.28 -9.72
CA GLY A 11 6.49 0.89 -10.11
C GLY A 11 5.18 0.16 -10.34
N VAL A 12 5.30 -1.09 -10.79
CA VAL A 12 4.17 -2.02 -10.88
C VAL A 12 4.16 -2.86 -9.62
N TYR A 13 3.07 -2.78 -8.87
CA TYR A 13 2.88 -3.50 -7.61
C TYR A 13 1.72 -4.50 -7.75
N LYS A 14 1.78 -5.57 -6.95
CA LYS A 14 0.82 -6.67 -7.00
C LYS A 14 0.61 -7.22 -5.58
N ASP A 15 -0.53 -6.86 -4.98
CA ASP A 15 -0.87 -7.20 -3.58
C ASP A 15 -1.11 -8.70 -3.40
N ARG A 16 -1.90 -9.31 -4.30
CA ARG A 16 -2.21 -10.74 -4.27
C ARG A 16 -1.79 -11.45 -5.55
N CYS A 17 -1.42 -12.72 -5.41
CA CYS A 17 -1.07 -13.60 -6.54
C CYS A 17 -2.14 -13.62 -7.66
N TRP A 18 -3.39 -13.40 -7.29
CA TRP A 18 -4.58 -13.44 -8.16
C TRP A 18 -5.17 -12.06 -8.48
N GLU A 19 -4.62 -10.97 -7.94
CA GLU A 19 -5.07 -9.62 -8.28
C GLU A 19 -4.34 -9.06 -9.50
N SER A 20 -5.00 -8.10 -10.16
CA SER A 20 -4.38 -7.35 -11.25
C SER A 20 -3.22 -6.52 -10.69
N SER A 21 -2.07 -6.60 -11.34
CA SER A 21 -0.95 -5.70 -11.06
C SER A 21 -1.37 -4.26 -11.38
N PHE A 22 -1.13 -3.34 -10.45
CA PHE A 22 -1.44 -1.93 -10.62
C PHE A 22 -0.15 -1.11 -10.68
N LYS A 23 -0.19 0.00 -11.42
CA LYS A 23 0.90 0.98 -11.40
C LYS A 23 0.68 1.90 -10.21
N ALA A 24 1.66 2.00 -9.33
CA ALA A 24 1.71 3.04 -8.31
C ALA A 24 2.83 4.02 -8.64
N SER A 25 2.58 5.28 -8.36
CA SER A 25 3.56 6.35 -8.50
C SER A 25 4.18 6.69 -7.16
N LYS A 26 5.39 7.25 -7.17
CA LYS A 26 6.01 7.83 -5.98
C LYS A 26 5.10 8.90 -5.35
N GLY A 27 4.86 8.80 -4.05
CA GLY A 27 3.94 9.63 -3.28
C GLY A 27 2.46 9.23 -3.40
N GLN A 28 2.15 8.15 -4.13
CA GLN A 28 0.76 7.72 -4.29
C GLN A 28 0.31 6.91 -3.09
N LEU A 29 -0.86 7.26 -2.55
CA LEU A 29 -1.53 6.53 -1.48
C LEU A 29 -2.34 5.39 -2.08
N HIS A 30 -2.21 4.19 -1.50
CA HIS A 30 -2.98 3.03 -1.91
C HIS A 30 -3.40 2.17 -0.73
N ARG A 31 -4.56 1.54 -0.86
CA ARG A 31 -5.10 0.60 0.13
C ARG A 31 -4.68 -0.81 -0.24
N VAL A 32 -3.93 -1.44 0.65
CA VAL A 32 -3.36 -2.78 0.44
C VAL A 32 -3.66 -3.67 1.63
N SER A 33 -3.43 -4.98 1.48
CA SER A 33 -3.51 -5.90 2.61
C SER A 33 -2.40 -5.58 3.62
N PRO A 34 -2.64 -5.66 4.95
CA PRO A 34 -1.63 -5.36 5.97
C PRO A 34 -0.36 -6.21 5.84
N GLN A 35 -0.50 -7.47 5.38
CA GLN A 35 0.65 -8.34 5.10
C GLN A 35 1.51 -7.80 3.95
N TYR A 36 0.88 -7.27 2.89
CA TYR A 36 1.58 -6.71 1.74
C TYR A 36 2.23 -5.36 2.07
N ALA A 37 1.52 -4.51 2.82
CA ALA A 37 2.11 -3.29 3.38
C ALA A 37 3.37 -3.60 4.18
N ALA A 38 3.33 -4.57 5.09
CA ALA A 38 4.48 -4.96 5.88
C ALA A 38 5.67 -5.40 5.01
N GLN A 39 5.42 -6.15 3.93
CA GLN A 39 6.47 -6.51 2.97
C GLN A 39 7.06 -5.28 2.27
N LEU A 40 6.21 -4.40 1.74
CA LEU A 40 6.67 -3.20 1.03
C LEU A 40 7.48 -2.27 1.93
N ILE A 41 7.03 -2.09 3.18
CA ILE A 41 7.73 -1.29 4.20
C ILE A 41 9.06 -1.95 4.57
N LYS A 42 9.08 -3.29 4.75
CA LYS A 42 10.32 -4.04 5.03
C LYS A 42 11.35 -3.89 3.90
N HIS A 43 10.89 -3.78 2.65
CA HIS A 43 11.73 -3.54 1.49
C HIS A 43 11.98 -2.04 1.21
N SER A 44 11.56 -1.14 2.10
CA SER A 44 11.68 0.33 1.94
C SER A 44 11.03 0.91 0.67
N LYS A 45 10.06 0.19 0.09
CA LYS A 45 9.33 0.58 -1.13
C LYS A 45 8.05 1.37 -0.86
N ALA A 46 7.63 1.42 0.40
CA ALA A 46 6.45 2.16 0.84
C ALA A 46 6.54 2.53 2.32
N ILE A 47 5.72 3.50 2.72
CA ILE A 47 5.61 4.00 4.09
C ILE A 47 4.17 3.79 4.57
N PHE A 48 3.98 3.25 5.77
CA PHE A 48 2.66 3.17 6.39
C PHE A 48 2.14 4.58 6.69
N ARG A 49 0.94 4.91 6.21
CA ARG A 49 0.33 6.23 6.42
C ARG A 49 -0.83 6.18 7.40
N ALA A 50 -1.78 5.27 7.20
CA ALA A 50 -2.97 5.19 8.03
C ALA A 50 -3.66 3.83 7.92
N ILE A 51 -4.34 3.42 8.97
CA ILE A 51 -5.40 2.41 8.89
C ILE A 51 -6.68 3.13 8.44
N PRO A 52 -7.36 2.68 7.35
CA PRO A 52 -8.62 3.25 6.91
C PRO A 52 -9.75 2.80 7.85
N ASP A 53 -9.78 3.28 9.09
CA ASP A 53 -10.94 3.16 9.99
C ASP A 53 -10.79 4.16 11.14
N THR A 54 -11.39 5.35 11.02
CA THR A 54 -12.44 5.80 11.94
C THR A 54 -13.12 7.06 11.39
N HIS A 55 -14.42 6.92 11.15
CA HIS A 55 -15.40 8.00 11.03
C HIS A 55 -15.15 9.06 12.11
N THR A 56 -14.80 10.28 11.68
CA THR A 56 -14.93 11.55 12.42
C THR A 56 -15.80 12.36 11.45
N GLU A 57 -17.07 12.66 11.64
CA GLU A 57 -18.02 12.72 12.76
C GLU A 57 -19.44 12.40 12.25
#